data_AF-A0A1Q5UDQ7-F1
#
_entry.id   AF-A0A1Q5UDQ7-F1
#
_cell.length_a   1.000
_cell.length_b   1.000
_cell.length_c   1.000
_cell.angle_alpha   90.00
_cell.angle_beta   90.00
_cell.angle_gamma   90.00
#
_symmetry.space_group_name_H-M   'P 1'
#
loop_
_entity.id
_entity.type
_entity.pdbx_description
1 polymer ?
#
loop_
_entity_poly.entity_id
_entity_poly.type
_entity_poly.pdbx_seq_one_letter_code
_entity_poly.pdbx_strand_id
1 'polypeptide(L)'
;MTPSDSSTSSDTHPYIPQYPQYPFASGFPYSPQHSAKICLRSALTISRMFEALPYPQPLSEGGSQAQHQAGGQPLPRTMPSFACCLMQSSYAMFMIFYKARVAKQLSPDVESELVSNSTEQLVEELRRGLERIIAAVSNYSFAFEALDGMRDEIQGAYQTAFPTASV
;
A
#
# COMPACT_ATOMS: atom_id res chain seq x y z
N MET A 1 7.10 38.78 -23.15
CA MET A 1 8.29 39.10 -23.96
C MET A 1 9.51 38.67 -23.16
N THR A 2 10.24 37.68 -23.68
CA THR A 2 11.64 37.35 -23.37
C THR A 2 12.57 38.45 -23.95
N PRO A 3 13.92 38.37 -23.95
CA PRO A 3 14.90 37.47 -23.31
C PRO A 3 16.07 38.24 -22.64
N SER A 4 17.11 37.54 -22.15
CA SER A 4 18.50 37.88 -22.51
C SER A 4 19.50 36.82 -22.03
N ASP A 5 20.36 36.45 -22.99
CA ASP A 5 21.33 35.36 -22.99
C ASP A 5 22.61 35.65 -22.21
N SER A 6 23.31 34.58 -21.82
CA SER A 6 24.78 34.59 -21.74
C SER A 6 25.31 33.19 -22.03
N SER A 7 25.88 33.04 -23.22
CA SER A 7 26.64 31.87 -23.66
C SER A 7 28.03 31.85 -23.02
N THR A 8 28.53 30.67 -22.64
CA THR A 8 29.96 30.37 -22.69
C THR A 8 30.12 28.88 -23.01
N SER A 9 30.89 28.58 -24.04
CA SER A 9 31.16 27.27 -24.60
C SER A 9 32.39 26.60 -23.98
N SER A 10 32.41 25.27 -24.10
CA SER A 10 33.56 24.33 -24.07
C SER A 10 34.04 23.85 -22.69
N ASP A 11 33.80 22.58 -22.35
CA ASP A 11 34.80 21.51 -22.49
C ASP A 11 34.33 20.16 -21.92
N THR A 12 34.85 19.10 -22.53
CA THR A 12 34.48 17.68 -22.42
C THR A 12 34.84 17.05 -21.06
N HIS A 13 33.86 16.47 -20.36
CA HIS A 13 34.07 15.39 -19.38
C HIS A 13 32.78 14.56 -19.24
N PRO A 14 32.83 13.21 -19.27
CA PRO A 14 31.66 12.40 -18.95
C PRO A 14 31.34 12.62 -17.46
N TYR A 15 30.33 13.44 -17.19
CA TYR A 15 29.78 13.64 -15.87
C TYR A 15 29.10 12.34 -15.43
N ILE A 16 29.84 11.49 -14.71
CA ILE A 16 29.23 10.48 -13.85
C ILE A 16 28.49 11.27 -12.77
N PRO A 17 27.15 11.17 -12.63
CA PRO A 17 26.46 11.82 -11.53
C PRO A 17 26.93 11.17 -10.24
N GLN A 18 27.88 11.80 -9.56
CA GLN A 18 28.18 11.53 -8.17
C GLN A 18 26.93 11.97 -7.40
N TYR A 19 26.07 11.00 -7.06
CA TYR A 19 24.99 11.24 -6.10
C TYR A 19 25.60 11.93 -4.89
N PRO A 20 25.12 13.12 -4.50
CA PRO A 20 25.67 13.81 -3.35
C PRO A 20 25.52 12.90 -2.14
N GLN A 21 26.65 12.50 -1.55
CA GLN A 21 26.66 11.85 -0.24
C GLN A 21 26.15 12.90 0.75
N TYR A 22 24.85 12.82 1.08
CA TYR A 22 24.24 13.71 2.04
C TYR A 22 24.96 13.57 3.40
N PRO A 23 25.38 14.67 4.05
CA PRO A 23 26.10 14.65 5.32
C PRO A 23 25.38 13.91 6.47
N PHE A 24 24.07 13.62 6.33
CA PHE A 24 23.31 12.84 7.31
C PHE A 24 23.65 11.34 7.31
N ALA A 25 24.24 10.82 6.23
CA ALA A 25 24.50 9.39 6.08
C ALA A 25 25.70 8.89 6.90
N SER A 26 26.63 9.77 7.30
CA SER A 26 27.85 9.40 8.04
C SER A 26 27.64 9.17 9.54
N GLY A 27 26.46 9.53 10.09
CA GLY A 27 26.10 9.37 11.50
C GLY A 27 24.83 8.55 11.76
N PHE A 28 24.19 8.01 10.71
CA PHE A 28 22.97 7.22 10.87
C PHE A 28 23.32 5.77 11.26
N PRO A 29 22.70 5.19 12.31
CA PRO A 29 23.10 3.86 12.81
C PRO A 29 22.72 2.69 11.90
N TYR A 30 22.04 2.95 10.78
CA TYR A 30 21.55 1.93 9.86
C TYR A 30 22.01 2.18 8.42
N SER A 31 22.46 1.13 7.72
CA SER A 31 22.72 1.24 6.28
C SER A 31 21.40 1.26 5.48
N PRO A 32 21.38 1.82 4.25
CA PRO A 32 20.20 1.75 3.37
C PRO A 32 19.68 0.32 3.15
N GLN A 33 20.60 -0.65 3.02
CA GLN A 33 20.29 -2.07 2.87
C GLN A 33 19.63 -2.63 4.14
N HIS A 34 20.14 -2.25 5.31
CA HIS A 34 19.58 -2.65 6.59
C HIS A 34 18.15 -2.11 6.78
N SER A 35 17.96 -0.82 6.54
CA SER A 35 16.64 -0.17 6.64
C SER A 35 15.64 -0.77 5.64
N ALA A 36 16.07 -1.06 4.40
CA ALA A 36 15.22 -1.72 3.41
C ALA A 36 14.77 -3.10 3.86
N LYS A 37 15.66 -3.89 4.48
CA LYS A 37 15.34 -5.21 5.02
C LYS A 37 14.33 -5.15 6.16
N ILE A 38 14.47 -4.18 7.07
CA ILE A 38 13.50 -3.96 8.15
C ILE A 38 12.15 -3.57 7.54
N CYS A 39 12.13 -2.58 6.65
CA CYS A 39 10.92 -2.10 5.99
C CYS A 39 10.18 -3.23 5.27
N LEU A 40 10.91 -4.08 4.54
CA LEU A 40 10.37 -5.27 3.88
C LEU A 40 9.65 -6.20 4.86
N ARG A 41 10.33 -6.57 5.95
CA ARG A 41 9.81 -7.49 6.97
C ARG A 41 8.56 -6.90 7.62
N SER A 42 8.60 -5.62 7.97
CA SER A 42 7.46 -4.91 8.55
C SER A 42 6.27 -4.89 7.59
N ALA A 43 6.49 -4.52 6.32
CA ALA A 43 5.42 -4.48 5.31
C ALA A 43 4.77 -5.85 5.10
N LEU A 44 5.56 -6.93 4.97
CA LEU A 44 5.05 -8.30 4.84
C LEU A 44 4.30 -8.75 6.08
N THR A 45 4.75 -8.34 7.27
CA THR A 45 4.06 -8.64 8.53
C THR A 45 2.71 -7.94 8.60
N ILE A 46 2.65 -6.65 8.27
CA ILE A 46 1.41 -5.87 8.22
C ILE A 46 0.40 -6.49 7.24
N SER A 47 0.86 -6.88 6.05
CA SER A 47 0.06 -7.59 5.05
C SER A 47 -0.59 -8.87 5.61
N ARG A 48 0.18 -9.70 6.32
CA ARG A 48 -0.33 -10.92 6.97
C ARG A 48 -1.28 -10.61 8.13
N MET A 49 -1.03 -9.53 8.88
CA MET A 49 -1.93 -9.09 9.95
C MET A 49 -3.32 -8.75 9.38
N PHE A 50 -3.41 -8.07 8.24
CA PHE A 50 -4.69 -7.76 7.61
C PHE A 50 -5.46 -9.01 7.17
N GLU A 51 -4.78 -10.05 6.71
CA GLU A 51 -5.42 -11.35 6.43
C GLU A 51 -5.96 -11.98 7.72
N ALA A 52 -5.18 -11.92 8.81
CA ALA A 52 -5.50 -12.54 10.10
C ALA A 52 -6.56 -11.80 10.94
N LEU A 53 -6.97 -10.58 10.58
CA LEU A 53 -7.99 -9.85 11.34
C LEU A 53 -9.31 -10.63 11.37
N PRO A 54 -10.02 -10.68 12.51
CA PRO A 54 -11.30 -11.36 12.58
C PRO A 54 -12.33 -10.65 11.70
N TYR A 55 -13.24 -11.42 11.12
CA TYR A 55 -14.43 -10.88 10.47
C TYR A 55 -15.52 -10.59 11.51
N PRO A 56 -16.34 -9.54 11.31
CA PRO A 56 -17.49 -9.29 12.17
C PRO A 56 -18.41 -10.51 12.16
N GLN A 57 -18.81 -10.99 13.34
CA GLN A 57 -19.82 -12.03 13.49
C GLN A 57 -21.17 -11.36 13.77
N PRO A 58 -22.25 -11.71 13.04
CA PRO A 58 -23.56 -11.19 13.37
C PRO A 58 -23.96 -11.68 14.77
N LEU A 59 -24.41 -10.76 15.63
CA LEU A 59 -24.95 -11.09 16.94
C LEU A 59 -26.20 -11.97 16.73
N SER A 60 -26.10 -13.24 17.07
CA SER A 60 -27.22 -14.18 16.97
C SER A 60 -28.11 -13.99 18.20
N GLU A 61 -28.96 -12.98 18.18
CA GLU A 61 -30.08 -12.91 19.13
C GLU A 61 -31.26 -13.71 18.57
N GLY A 62 -31.47 -14.90 19.15
CA GLY A 62 -32.77 -15.58 19.16
C GLY A 62 -33.38 -15.96 17.81
N GLY A 63 -33.09 -17.19 17.36
CA GLY A 63 -34.13 -18.01 16.73
C GLY A 63 -34.59 -17.63 15.33
N SER A 64 -33.69 -17.36 14.41
CA SER A 64 -33.83 -17.78 13.01
C SER A 64 -32.48 -17.57 12.35
N GLN A 65 -32.00 -18.62 11.69
CA GLN A 65 -30.67 -18.63 11.07
C GLN A 65 -30.50 -17.39 10.21
N ALA A 66 -29.44 -16.63 10.49
CA ALA A 66 -29.04 -15.42 9.78
C ALA A 66 -28.93 -15.71 8.28
N GLN A 67 -30.04 -15.48 7.57
CA GLN A 67 -30.22 -15.79 6.16
C GLN A 67 -29.59 -14.71 5.27
N HIS A 68 -28.37 -14.29 5.59
CA HIS A 68 -27.56 -13.44 4.72
C HIS A 68 -26.08 -13.86 4.66
N GLN A 69 -25.78 -15.16 4.83
CA GLN A 69 -24.69 -15.78 4.04
C GLN A 69 -25.16 -15.90 2.58
N ALA A 70 -25.48 -14.78 1.93
CA ALA A 70 -25.75 -14.79 0.50
C ALA A 70 -24.40 -14.91 -0.23
N GLY A 71 -23.95 -16.14 -0.47
CA GLY A 71 -22.89 -16.43 -1.45
C GLY A 71 -21.47 -16.69 -0.93
N GLY A 72 -21.28 -17.04 0.35
CA GLY A 72 -19.96 -17.46 0.87
C GLY A 72 -18.89 -16.36 0.94
N GLN A 73 -19.28 -15.09 0.75
CA GLN A 73 -18.39 -13.93 0.84
C GLN A 73 -18.21 -13.50 2.30
N PRO A 74 -16.99 -13.15 2.75
CA PRO A 74 -16.76 -12.69 4.11
C PRO A 74 -17.39 -11.31 4.36
N LEU A 75 -17.95 -11.09 5.55
CA LEU A 75 -18.55 -9.80 5.92
C LEU A 75 -17.54 -8.65 5.82
N PRO A 76 -17.97 -7.44 5.45
CA PRO A 76 -17.08 -6.31 5.32
C PRO A 76 -16.60 -5.87 6.71
N ARG A 77 -15.28 -5.85 6.91
CA ARG A 77 -14.66 -5.31 8.12
C ARG A 77 -14.79 -3.77 8.08
N THR A 78 -15.22 -3.17 9.18
CA THR A 78 -15.19 -1.72 9.35
C THR A 78 -13.73 -1.26 9.43
N MET A 79 -13.40 -0.16 8.75
CA MET A 79 -12.01 0.32 8.61
C MET A 79 -11.35 0.51 9.99
N PRO A 80 -10.26 -0.18 10.30
CA PRO A 80 -9.47 0.14 11.47
C PRO A 80 -8.54 1.34 11.15
N SER A 81 -8.04 2.04 12.17
CA SER A 81 -7.09 3.18 12.09
C SER A 81 -5.77 2.92 11.33
N PHE A 82 -5.66 1.78 10.66
CA PHE A 82 -4.49 1.22 10.01
C PHE A 82 -4.48 1.38 8.47
N ALA A 83 -5.46 2.06 7.87
CA ALA A 83 -5.47 2.29 6.41
C ALA A 83 -4.19 3.02 5.92
N CYS A 84 -3.65 3.93 6.72
CA CYS A 84 -2.40 4.63 6.41
C CYS A 84 -1.19 3.66 6.40
N CYS A 85 -1.08 2.76 7.37
CA CYS A 85 0.03 1.81 7.39
C CYS A 85 -0.11 0.72 6.32
N LEU A 86 -1.34 0.40 5.90
CA LEU A 86 -1.61 -0.43 4.73
C LEU A 86 -1.00 0.20 3.48
N MET A 87 -1.29 1.47 3.21
CA MET A 87 -0.76 2.18 2.04
C MET A 87 0.77 2.26 2.07
N GLN A 88 1.35 2.59 3.23
CA GLN A 88 2.81 2.65 3.39
C GLN A 88 3.48 1.29 3.17
N SER A 89 2.84 0.21 3.61
CA SER A 89 3.32 -1.16 3.40
C SER A 89 3.33 -1.53 1.93
N SER A 90 2.26 -1.20 1.19
CA SER A 90 2.20 -1.40 -0.26
C SER A 90 3.31 -0.63 -0.99
N TYR A 91 3.51 0.64 -0.63
CA TYR A 91 4.57 1.46 -1.22
C TYR A 91 5.95 0.85 -1.00
N ALA A 92 6.25 0.41 0.22
CA ALA A 92 7.51 -0.26 0.54
C ALA A 92 7.71 -1.53 -0.30
N MET A 93 6.68 -2.37 -0.43
CA MET A 93 6.74 -3.59 -1.25
C MET A 93 7.03 -3.28 -2.73
N PHE A 94 6.32 -2.30 -3.30
CA PHE A 94 6.56 -1.87 -4.68
C PHE A 94 7.97 -1.31 -4.88
N MET A 95 8.44 -0.48 -3.95
CA MET A 95 9.78 0.08 -4.07
C MET A 95 10.86 -0.99 -4.06
N ILE A 96 10.71 -2.02 -3.23
CA ILE A 96 11.65 -3.15 -3.19
C ILE A 96 11.55 -3.98 -4.46
N PHE A 97 10.34 -4.25 -4.96
CA PHE A 97 10.12 -4.94 -6.22
C PHE A 97 10.80 -4.23 -7.39
N TYR A 98 10.61 -2.92 -7.53
CA TYR A 98 11.24 -2.14 -8.60
C TYR A 98 12.76 -2.15 -8.49
N LYS A 99 13.32 -1.99 -7.28
CA LYS A 99 14.77 -2.08 -7.07
C LYS A 99 15.33 -3.46 -7.38
N ALA A 100 14.64 -4.54 -7.00
CA ALA A 100 15.04 -5.91 -7.32
C ALA A 100 15.04 -6.16 -8.83
N ARG A 101 14.02 -5.66 -9.56
CA ARG A 101 13.95 -5.78 -11.02
C ARG A 101 15.08 -5.03 -11.73
N VAL A 102 15.36 -3.79 -11.31
CA VAL A 102 16.46 -3.00 -11.87
C VAL A 102 17.80 -3.67 -11.61
N ALA A 103 18.02 -4.21 -10.41
CA ALA A 103 19.24 -4.94 -10.08
C ALA A 103 19.43 -6.19 -10.96
N LYS A 104 18.37 -6.96 -11.20
CA LYS A 104 18.38 -8.12 -12.12
C LYS A 104 18.72 -7.72 -13.56
N GLN A 105 18.25 -6.56 -14.02
CA GLN A 105 18.54 -6.05 -15.37
C GLN A 105 19.98 -5.56 -15.54
N LEU A 106 20.58 -4.98 -14.50
CA LEU A 106 21.97 -4.45 -14.55
C LEU A 106 23.04 -5.52 -14.31
N SER A 107 22.67 -6.71 -13.83
CA SER A 107 23.58 -7.82 -13.51
C SER A 107 23.24 -9.10 -14.28
N PRO A 108 23.24 -9.10 -15.64
CA PRO A 108 22.85 -10.27 -16.40
C PRO A 108 23.86 -11.42 -16.40
N ASP A 109 25.14 -11.19 -16.03
CA ASP A 109 26.24 -12.07 -16.47
C ASP A 109 27.00 -12.84 -15.36
N VAL A 110 26.61 -12.74 -14.09
CA VAL A 110 27.26 -13.49 -12.98
C VAL A 110 26.26 -13.85 -11.88
N GLU A 111 25.07 -14.35 -12.24
CA GLU A 111 24.10 -14.76 -11.23
C GLU A 111 24.20 -16.28 -11.00
N SER A 112 24.72 -16.68 -9.83
CA SER A 112 24.57 -18.05 -9.35
C SER A 112 23.07 -18.39 -9.30
N GLU A 113 22.66 -19.58 -9.76
CA GLU A 113 21.25 -20.02 -9.71
C GLU A 113 20.61 -19.82 -8.33
N LEU A 114 21.41 -19.91 -7.26
CA LEU A 114 20.96 -19.68 -5.89
C LEU A 114 20.47 -18.24 -5.64
N VAL A 115 21.10 -17.24 -6.27
CA VAL A 115 20.72 -15.82 -6.14
C VAL A 115 19.49 -15.49 -6.99
N SER A 116 19.41 -16.05 -8.19
CA SER A 116 18.21 -15.92 -9.03
C SER A 116 16.98 -16.52 -8.34
N ASN A 117 17.11 -17.74 -7.80
CA ASN A 117 16.04 -18.41 -7.05
C ASN A 117 15.61 -17.60 -5.82
N SER A 118 16.56 -17.01 -5.08
CA SER A 118 16.24 -16.15 -3.92
C SER A 118 15.50 -14.87 -4.33
N THR A 119 15.84 -14.29 -5.49
CA THR A 119 15.18 -13.08 -6.00
C THR A 119 13.77 -13.38 -6.48
N GLU A 120 13.54 -14.52 -7.13
CA GLU A 120 12.22 -14.97 -7.55
C GLU A 120 11.30 -15.27 -6.36
N GLN A 121 11.82 -15.95 -5.33
CA GLN A 121 11.10 -16.14 -4.07
C GLN A 121 10.71 -14.81 -3.41
N LEU A 122 11.61 -13.82 -3.42
CA LEU A 122 11.33 -12.49 -2.90
C LEU A 122 10.20 -11.81 -3.70
N VAL A 123 10.28 -11.83 -5.03
CA VAL A 123 9.25 -11.24 -5.90
C VAL A 123 7.89 -11.89 -5.65
N GLU A 124 7.86 -13.20 -5.50
CA GLU A 124 6.64 -13.94 -5.23
C GLU A 124 6.03 -13.59 -3.86
N GLU A 125 6.85 -13.46 -2.82
CA GLU A 125 6.38 -13.01 -1.50
C GLU A 125 5.85 -11.56 -1.54
N LEU A 126 6.48 -10.67 -2.31
CA LEU A 126 5.99 -9.30 -2.52
C LEU A 126 4.63 -9.31 -3.22
N ARG A 127 4.46 -10.13 -4.26
CA ARG A 127 3.19 -10.28 -4.98
C ARG A 127 2.08 -10.75 -4.04
N ARG A 128 2.29 -11.85 -3.32
CA ARG A 128 1.33 -12.36 -2.32
C ARG A 128 1.02 -11.33 -1.24
N GLY A 129 2.03 -10.57 -0.82
CA GLY A 129 1.89 -9.50 0.16
C GLY A 129 0.91 -8.41 -0.31
N LEU A 130 1.06 -7.97 -1.55
CA LEU A 130 0.18 -6.99 -2.19
C LEU A 130 -1.23 -7.54 -2.44
N GLU A 131 -1.37 -8.80 -2.84
CA GLU A 131 -2.68 -9.44 -3.02
C GLU A 131 -3.51 -9.48 -1.73
N ARG A 132 -2.88 -9.80 -0.59
CA ARG A 132 -3.52 -9.71 0.74
C ARG A 132 -4.01 -8.29 1.03
N ILE A 133 -3.20 -7.29 0.69
CA ILE A 133 -3.57 -5.88 0.89
C ILE A 133 -4.76 -5.50 0.00
N ILE A 134 -4.76 -5.88 -1.27
CA ILE A 134 -5.87 -5.63 -2.20
C ILE A 134 -7.15 -6.26 -1.66
N ALA A 135 -7.11 -7.54 -1.27
CA ALA A 135 -8.26 -8.23 -0.71
C ALA A 135 -8.82 -7.53 0.54
N ALA A 136 -7.94 -7.04 1.43
CA ALA A 136 -8.34 -6.30 2.61
C ALA A 136 -9.04 -4.97 2.25
N VAL A 137 -8.48 -4.17 1.35
CA VAL A 137 -9.07 -2.88 0.95
C VAL A 137 -10.39 -3.09 0.20
N SER A 138 -10.48 -4.10 -0.66
CA SER A 138 -11.74 -4.46 -1.33
C SER A 138 -12.82 -4.89 -0.34
N ASN A 139 -12.47 -5.63 0.71
CA ASN A 139 -13.42 -5.95 1.78
C ASN A 139 -13.89 -4.69 2.54
N TYR A 140 -12.98 -3.74 2.79
CA TYR A 140 -13.32 -2.47 3.46
C TYR A 140 -14.20 -1.57 2.60
N SER A 141 -14.02 -1.54 1.28
CA SER A 141 -14.81 -0.65 0.42
C SER A 141 -16.31 -0.96 0.47
N PHE A 142 -16.68 -2.23 0.64
CA PHE A 142 -18.09 -2.62 0.84
C PHE A 142 -18.69 -2.01 2.12
N ALA A 143 -17.94 -1.94 3.23
CA ALA A 143 -18.42 -1.29 4.45
C ALA A 143 -18.63 0.22 4.23
N PHE A 144 -17.75 0.87 3.47
CA PHE A 144 -17.86 2.30 3.18
C PHE A 144 -19.03 2.63 2.28
N GLU A 145 -19.29 1.81 1.25
CA GLU A 145 -20.47 1.97 0.40
C GLU A 145 -21.76 1.85 1.20
N ALA A 146 -21.84 0.85 2.10
CA ALA A 146 -22.98 0.70 3.00
C ALA A 146 -23.13 1.90 3.96
N LEU A 147 -22.02 2.42 4.50
CA LEU A 147 -22.03 3.63 5.34
C LEU A 147 -22.49 4.87 4.58
N ASP A 148 -22.10 5.02 3.31
CA ASP A 148 -22.51 6.12 2.44
C ASP A 148 -24.02 6.08 2.21
N GLY A 149 -24.58 4.91 1.89
CA GLY A 149 -26.02 4.71 1.76
C GLY A 149 -26.79 4.99 3.04
N MET A 150 -26.28 4.55 4.20
CA MET A 150 -26.90 4.86 5.50
C MET A 150 -26.91 6.37 5.80
N ARG A 151 -25.83 7.08 5.47
CA ARG A 151 -25.79 8.55 5.61
C ARG A 151 -26.88 9.19 4.76
N ASP A 152 -27.02 8.77 3.51
CA ASP A 152 -27.97 9.36 2.57
C ASP A 152 -29.43 9.14 3.03
N GLU A 153 -29.76 7.95 3.53
CA GLU A 153 -31.07 7.65 4.15
C GLU A 153 -31.34 8.54 5.37
N ILE A 154 -30.37 8.67 6.28
CA ILE A 154 -30.49 9.55 7.46
C ILE A 154 -30.69 11.00 7.03
N GLN A 155 -29.93 11.47 6.04
CA GLN A 155 -30.02 12.83 5.52
C GLN A 155 -31.37 13.09 4.84
N GLY A 156 -31.89 12.15 4.05
CA GLY A 156 -33.21 12.25 3.44
C GLY A 156 -34.33 12.29 4.47
N ALA A 157 -34.26 11.43 5.49
CA ALA A 157 -35.20 11.42 6.61
C ALA A 157 -35.16 12.75 7.39
N TYR A 158 -33.96 13.29 7.65
CA TYR A 158 -33.79 14.59 8.29
C TYR A 158 -34.43 15.72 7.47
N GLN A 159 -34.15 15.80 6.17
CA GLN A 159 -34.73 16.83 5.29
C GLN A 159 -36.26 16.75 5.22
N THR A 160 -36.81 15.53 5.26
CA THR A 160 -38.26 15.31 5.30
C THR A 160 -38.87 15.74 6.63
N ALA A 161 -38.21 15.42 7.75
CA ALA A 161 -38.69 15.76 9.09
C ALA A 161 -38.54 17.24 9.43
N PHE A 162 -37.53 17.90 8.87
CA PHE A 162 -37.21 19.30 9.11
C PHE A 162 -37.10 20.08 7.78
N PRO A 163 -38.22 20.36 7.10
CA PRO A 163 -38.20 21.15 5.87
C PRO A 163 -37.65 22.54 6.16
N THR A 164 -36.63 22.97 5.41
CA THR A 164 -36.22 24.37 5.44
C THR A 164 -37.38 25.24 4.95
N ALA A 165 -37.95 26.04 5.83
CA ALA A 165 -38.89 27.09 5.44
C ALA A 165 -38.18 28.04 4.48
N SER A 166 -38.54 28.00 3.21
CA SER A 166 -38.13 29.00 2.23
C SER A 166 -38.74 30.34 2.65
N VAL A 167 -37.88 31.29 3.06
CA VAL A 167 -38.22 32.72 3.18
C VAL A 167 -38.05 33.37 1.82
#